data_AF-A0A8H7RKD5-F1
#
_entry.id   AF-A0A8H7RKD5-F1
#
_cell.length_a   1.000
_cell.length_b   1.000
_cell.length_c   1.000
_cell.angle_alpha   90.00
_cell.angle_beta   90.00
_cell.angle_gamma   90.00
#
_symmetry.space_group_name_H-M   'P 1'
#
loop_
_entity.id
_entity.type
_entity.pdbx_description
1 polymer ?
#
loop_
_entity_poly.entity_id
_entity_poly.type
_entity_poly.pdbx_seq_one_letter_code
_entity_poly.pdbx_strand_id
1 'polypeptide(L)'
;MKSLHCVYSANRFADQYTLDLEGFMSPHEFTATINTFNTAAWHYPPPSRIGTGSLNYYLFCLSTIVLVAVITAIHYTHQIGLILVLPFSFLLFSLIVIYWRRRKMNRFESAMIHLCSCMNATENVRGINFRLTYLTPEQQISIHPSSSYASIPKFYIDY
;
A
#
# COMPACT_ATOMS: atom_id res chain seq x y z
N MET A 1 -27.24 -1.66 8.42
CA MET A 1 -26.19 -2.21 7.55
C MET A 1 -24.98 -2.44 8.41
N LYS A 2 -24.60 -3.69 8.59
CA LYS A 2 -23.37 -4.06 9.30
C LYS A 2 -22.24 -4.08 8.27
N SER A 3 -21.01 -3.81 8.70
CA SER A 3 -19.86 -3.82 7.81
C SER A 3 -18.70 -4.56 8.45
N LEU A 4 -18.10 -5.52 7.76
CA LEU A 4 -16.87 -6.18 8.19
C LEU A 4 -15.65 -5.47 7.61
N HIS A 5 -14.65 -5.20 8.44
CA HIS A 5 -13.39 -4.60 8.00
C HIS A 5 -12.28 -5.64 7.92
N CYS A 6 -11.82 -5.95 6.71
CA CYS A 6 -10.61 -6.76 6.51
C CYS A 6 -9.43 -5.84 6.24
N VAL A 7 -8.47 -5.82 7.17
CA VAL A 7 -7.26 -4.98 7.08
C VAL A 7 -6.18 -5.74 6.30
N TYR A 8 -5.57 -5.09 5.31
CA TYR A 8 -4.36 -5.63 4.67
C TYR A 8 -3.14 -5.42 5.57
N SER A 9 -2.54 -6.51 6.03
CA SER A 9 -1.35 -6.52 6.90
C SER A 9 -0.43 -7.68 6.54
N ALA A 10 0.88 -7.48 6.64
CA ALA A 10 1.88 -8.52 6.34
C ALA A 10 1.68 -9.22 4.97
N ASN A 11 1.36 -8.45 3.93
CA ASN A 11 1.09 -8.92 2.57
C ASN A 11 -0.14 -9.82 2.39
N ARG A 12 -1.12 -9.75 3.31
CA ARG A 12 -2.40 -10.46 3.19
C ARG A 12 -3.53 -9.70 3.87
N PHE A 13 -4.77 -9.95 3.45
CA PHE A 13 -5.96 -9.58 4.18
C PHE A 13 -6.18 -10.56 5.34
N ALA A 14 -6.66 -10.03 6.47
CA ALA A 14 -7.08 -10.84 7.60
C ALA A 14 -8.25 -11.77 7.19
N ASP A 15 -8.12 -13.05 7.53
CA ASP A 15 -9.04 -14.14 7.25
C ASP A 15 -9.85 -14.59 8.48
N GLN A 16 -9.83 -13.78 9.54
CA GLN A 16 -10.58 -14.05 10.77
C GLN A 16 -12.07 -13.80 10.54
N TYR A 17 -12.83 -14.90 10.49
CA TYR A 17 -14.28 -14.88 10.45
C TYR A 17 -14.86 -14.30 11.75
N THR A 18 -15.93 -13.51 11.65
CA THR A 18 -16.65 -12.98 12.82
C THR A 18 -18.09 -13.48 12.83
N LEU A 19 -18.63 -13.68 14.04
CA LEU A 19 -20.01 -14.14 14.25
C LEU A 19 -21.06 -13.20 13.62
N ASP A 20 -20.70 -11.95 13.34
CA ASP A 20 -21.61 -11.01 12.68
C ASP A 20 -21.98 -11.40 11.23
N LEU A 21 -21.19 -12.26 10.56
CA LEU A 21 -21.53 -12.79 9.23
C LEU A 21 -22.46 -14.01 9.26
N GLU A 22 -22.81 -14.51 10.44
CA GLU A 22 -23.67 -15.68 10.60
C GLU A 22 -25.07 -15.40 10.00
N GLY A 23 -25.45 -16.20 9.01
CA GLY A 23 -26.70 -16.04 8.24
C GLY A 23 -26.53 -15.39 6.86
N PHE A 24 -25.38 -14.76 6.57
CA PHE A 24 -25.10 -14.16 5.26
C PHE A 24 -24.06 -14.95 4.46
N MET A 25 -23.01 -15.42 5.13
CA MET A 25 -21.92 -16.17 4.50
C MET A 25 -21.37 -17.20 5.47
N SER A 26 -21.18 -18.44 5.02
CA SER A 26 -20.54 -19.47 5.86
C SER A 26 -19.06 -19.16 6.09
N PRO A 27 -18.46 -19.66 7.19
CA PRO A 27 -17.02 -19.50 7.44
C PRO A 27 -16.15 -19.96 6.27
N HIS A 28 -16.54 -21.06 5.62
CA HIS A 28 -15.83 -21.59 4.46
C HIS A 28 -15.91 -20.66 3.24
N GLU A 29 -17.10 -20.14 2.92
CA GLU A 29 -17.27 -19.17 1.83
C GLU A 29 -16.50 -17.87 2.09
N PHE A 30 -16.46 -17.42 3.34
CA PHE A 30 -15.66 -16.26 3.74
C PHE A 30 -14.17 -16.50 3.52
N THR A 31 -13.62 -17.61 4.02
CA THR A 31 -12.20 -17.94 3.81
C THR A 31 -11.87 -18.08 2.32
N ALA A 32 -12.73 -18.71 1.52
CA ALA A 32 -12.55 -18.81 0.07
C ALA A 32 -12.54 -17.44 -0.61
N THR A 33 -13.44 -16.55 -0.20
CA THR A 33 -13.51 -15.16 -0.70
C THR A 33 -12.23 -14.41 -0.36
N ILE A 34 -11.81 -14.41 0.92
CA ILE A 34 -10.59 -13.74 1.35
C ILE A 34 -9.34 -14.34 0.68
N ASN A 35 -9.29 -15.65 0.46
CA ASN A 35 -8.20 -16.27 -0.29
C ASN A 35 -8.14 -15.83 -1.75
N THR A 36 -9.29 -15.54 -2.37
CA THR A 36 -9.33 -14.98 -3.72
C THR A 36 -8.74 -13.57 -3.74
N PHE A 37 -9.10 -12.72 -2.76
CA PHE A 37 -8.48 -11.40 -2.58
C PHE A 37 -6.97 -11.49 -2.30
N ASN A 38 -6.55 -12.42 -1.44
CA ASN A 38 -5.13 -12.66 -1.13
C ASN A 38 -4.35 -13.14 -2.35
N THR A 39 -4.93 -14.00 -3.16
CA THR A 39 -4.31 -14.48 -4.40
C THR A 39 -4.10 -13.33 -5.37
N ALA A 40 -5.11 -12.47 -5.57
CA ALA A 40 -4.97 -11.29 -6.41
C ALA A 40 -3.96 -10.27 -5.84
N ALA A 41 -3.94 -10.09 -4.52
CA ALA A 41 -2.95 -9.23 -3.85
C ALA A 41 -1.52 -9.77 -3.97
N TRP A 42 -1.35 -11.10 -4.01
CA TRP A 42 -0.05 -11.73 -4.23
C TRP A 42 0.48 -11.48 -5.66
N HIS A 43 -0.40 -11.50 -6.66
CA HIS A 43 -0.03 -11.21 -8.05
C HIS A 43 0.26 -9.72 -8.29
N TYR A 44 -0.45 -8.85 -7.58
CA TYR A 44 -0.31 -7.40 -7.68
C TYR A 44 0.00 -6.78 -6.31
N PRO A 45 1.16 -7.03 -5.70
CA PRO A 45 1.40 -6.59 -4.34
C PRO A 45 1.46 -5.06 -4.27
N PRO A 46 0.80 -4.43 -3.28
CA PRO A 46 0.99 -3.01 -3.04
C PRO A 46 2.47 -2.75 -2.71
N PRO A 47 3.02 -1.58 -3.09
CA PRO A 47 4.36 -1.22 -2.69
C PRO A 47 4.49 -1.33 -1.17
N SER A 48 5.61 -1.90 -0.70
CA SER A 48 5.85 -2.07 0.72
C SER A 48 5.64 -0.74 1.45
N ARG A 49 5.05 -0.83 2.66
CA ARG A 49 5.00 0.30 3.57
C ARG A 49 6.42 0.58 3.99
N ILE A 50 7.04 1.52 3.30
CA ILE A 50 8.24 2.15 3.82
C ILE A 50 7.72 3.01 4.97
N GLY A 51 7.85 2.52 6.20
CA GLY A 51 7.52 3.31 7.38
C GLY A 51 8.23 4.65 7.29
N THR A 52 7.61 5.71 7.82
CA THR A 52 8.14 7.08 7.75
C THR A 52 9.61 7.12 8.18
N GLY A 53 10.01 6.29 9.16
CA GLY A 53 11.42 6.12 9.57
C GLY A 53 12.33 5.44 8.54
N SER A 54 11.86 4.43 7.81
CA SER A 54 12.65 3.71 6.80
C SER A 54 12.85 4.54 5.52
N LEU A 55 11.87 5.36 5.14
CA LEU A 55 11.97 6.23 3.94
C LEU A 55 12.91 7.39 4.24
N ASN A 56 12.78 7.98 5.42
CA ASN A 56 13.69 9.00 5.91
C ASN A 56 15.11 8.47 6.05
N TYR A 57 15.30 7.23 6.54
CA TYR A 57 16.61 6.60 6.59
C TYR A 57 17.22 6.38 5.20
N TYR A 58 16.45 5.87 4.24
CA TYR A 58 16.92 5.71 2.86
C TYR A 58 17.27 7.05 2.21
N LEU A 59 16.43 8.08 2.38
CA LEU A 59 16.71 9.42 1.86
C LEU A 59 17.91 10.06 2.54
N PHE A 60 18.10 9.83 3.85
CA PHE A 60 19.26 10.31 4.59
C PHE A 60 20.55 9.61 4.15
N CYS A 61 20.56 8.28 4.00
CA CYS A 61 21.69 7.55 3.44
C CYS A 61 22.00 7.96 2.00
N LEU A 62 20.97 8.17 1.16
CA LEU A 62 21.16 8.62 -0.21
C LEU A 62 21.74 10.04 -0.25
N SER A 63 21.27 10.94 0.62
CA SER A 63 21.78 12.31 0.69
C SER A 63 23.21 12.38 1.22
N THR A 64 23.59 11.57 2.21
CA THR A 64 24.95 11.52 2.72
C THR A 64 25.93 10.99 1.68
N ILE A 65 25.55 9.94 0.92
CA ILE A 65 26.36 9.43 -0.21
C ILE A 65 26.57 10.52 -1.26
N VAL A 66 25.50 11.24 -1.62
CA VAL A 66 25.56 12.38 -2.55
C VAL A 66 26.49 13.48 -2.03
N LEU A 67 26.40 13.83 -0.75
CA LEU A 67 27.19 14.89 -0.15
C LEU A 67 28.68 14.52 -0.09
N VAL A 68 29.00 13.25 0.23
CA VAL A 68 30.38 12.72 0.18
C VAL A 68 30.92 12.69 -1.25
N ALA A 69 30.10 12.30 -2.24
CA ALA A 69 30.49 12.32 -3.65
C ALA A 69 30.78 13.75 -4.14
N VAL A 70 30.00 14.74 -3.69
CA VAL A 70 30.25 16.15 -4.01
C VAL A 70 31.53 16.65 -3.36
N ILE A 71 31.77 16.37 -2.07
CA ILE A 71 33.00 16.77 -1.35
C ILE A 71 34.24 16.17 -2.01
N THR A 72 34.20 14.87 -2.32
CA THR A 72 35.31 14.18 -2.98
C THR A 72 35.55 14.69 -4.39
N ALA A 73 34.50 14.97 -5.17
CA ALA A 73 34.63 15.56 -6.50
C ALA A 73 35.25 16.97 -6.47
N ILE A 74 34.82 17.82 -5.52
CA ILE A 74 35.41 19.15 -5.30
C ILE A 74 36.89 19.04 -4.94
N HIS A 75 37.24 18.11 -4.04
CA HIS A 75 38.60 17.97 -3.53
C HIS A 75 39.58 17.40 -4.56
N TYR A 76 39.12 16.48 -5.42
CA TYR A 76 40.01 15.78 -6.36
C TYR A 76 40.03 16.31 -7.78
N THR A 77 38.94 16.92 -8.28
CA THR A 77 38.81 17.10 -9.74
C THR A 77 38.67 18.54 -10.22
N HIS A 78 38.35 19.53 -9.37
CA HIS A 78 38.03 20.92 -9.79
C HIS A 78 37.02 20.99 -10.96
N GLN A 79 36.30 19.91 -11.29
CA GLN A 79 35.41 19.85 -12.44
C GLN A 79 34.00 20.24 -11.99
N ILE A 80 33.67 21.51 -12.22
CA ILE A 80 32.38 22.14 -11.90
C ILE A 80 31.20 21.39 -12.55
N GLY A 81 31.43 20.74 -13.69
CA GLY A 81 30.41 19.95 -14.40
C GLY A 81 29.84 18.78 -13.58
N LEU A 82 30.67 18.07 -12.80
CA LEU A 82 30.21 16.96 -11.96
C LEU A 82 29.30 17.44 -10.83
N ILE A 83 29.60 18.61 -10.25
CA ILE A 83 28.82 19.22 -9.17
C ILE A 83 27.42 19.60 -9.66
N LEU A 84 27.31 20.06 -10.90
CA LEU A 84 26.02 20.40 -11.52
C LEU A 84 25.20 19.17 -11.89
N VAL A 85 25.78 18.10 -12.44
CA VAL A 85 25.02 16.93 -12.91
C VAL A 85 24.42 16.10 -11.76
N LEU A 86 25.12 16.06 -10.62
CA LEU A 86 24.77 15.20 -9.49
C LEU A 86 23.37 15.49 -8.88
N PRO A 87 22.97 16.74 -8.53
CA PRO A 87 21.63 17.02 -8.02
C PRO A 87 20.52 16.72 -9.05
N PHE A 88 20.76 16.94 -10.34
CA PHE A 88 19.78 16.60 -11.38
C PHE A 88 19.58 15.09 -11.51
N SER A 89 20.67 14.32 -11.44
CA SER A 89 20.59 12.85 -11.46
C SER A 89 19.81 12.29 -10.25
N PHE A 90 19.99 12.91 -9.08
CA PHE A 90 19.26 12.56 -7.86
C PHE A 90 17.76 12.86 -7.97
N LEU A 91 17.41 14.06 -8.46
CA LEU A 91 16.01 14.43 -8.70
C LEU A 91 15.35 13.48 -9.70
N LEU A 92 16.05 13.17 -10.79
CA LEU A 92 15.53 12.24 -11.80
C LEU A 92 15.34 10.82 -11.24
N PHE A 93 16.29 10.31 -10.45
CA PHE A 93 16.17 9.01 -9.80
C PHE A 93 15.01 8.97 -8.80
N SER A 94 14.87 10.00 -7.96
CA SER A 94 13.77 10.08 -6.98
C SER A 94 12.40 10.13 -7.68
N LEU A 95 12.26 10.88 -8.77
CA LEU A 95 11.04 10.91 -9.59
C LEU A 95 10.73 9.53 -10.19
N ILE A 96 11.73 8.82 -10.72
CA ILE A 96 11.56 7.46 -11.26
C ILE A 96 11.06 6.51 -10.17
N VAL A 97 11.65 6.56 -8.97
CA VAL A 97 11.24 5.71 -7.83
C VAL A 97 9.80 6.02 -7.42
N ILE A 98 9.44 7.30 -7.30
CA ILE A 98 8.07 7.72 -6.97
C ILE A 98 7.09 7.25 -8.04
N TYR A 99 7.41 7.45 -9.32
CA TYR A 99 6.57 7.03 -10.44
C TYR A 99 6.36 5.51 -10.45
N TRP A 100 7.43 4.74 -10.27
CA TRP A 100 7.35 3.28 -10.21
C TRP A 100 6.49 2.79 -9.05
N ARG A 101 6.62 3.39 -7.87
CA ARG A 101 5.79 3.05 -6.71
C ARG A 101 4.31 3.39 -6.94
N ARG A 102 4.02 4.58 -7.49
CA ARG A 102 2.65 4.97 -7.88
C ARG A 102 2.06 3.99 -8.89
N ARG A 103 2.83 3.60 -9.91
CA ARG A 103 2.39 2.63 -10.91
C ARG A 103 2.06 1.27 -10.29
N LYS A 104 2.88 0.79 -9.35
CA LYS A 104 2.58 -0.45 -8.60
C LYS A 104 1.31 -0.34 -7.78
N MET A 105 1.12 0.78 -7.08
CA MET A 105 -0.08 1.03 -6.29
C MET A 105 -1.33 1.02 -7.19
N ASN A 106 -1.32 1.80 -8.28
CA ASN A 106 -2.45 1.87 -9.21
C ASN A 106 -2.82 0.49 -9.80
N ARG A 107 -1.83 -0.38 -10.05
CA ARG A 107 -2.07 -1.75 -10.52
C ARG A 107 -2.76 -2.61 -9.45
N PHE A 108 -2.31 -2.53 -8.21
CA PHE A 108 -2.96 -3.21 -7.09
C PHE A 108 -4.40 -2.71 -6.92
N GLU A 109 -4.61 -1.40 -6.87
CA GLU A 109 -5.93 -0.79 -6.69
C GLU A 109 -6.88 -1.19 -7.82
N SER A 110 -6.42 -1.11 -9.08
CA SER A 110 -7.21 -1.51 -10.25
C SER A 110 -7.61 -2.99 -10.19
N ALA A 111 -6.69 -3.89 -9.81
CA ALA A 111 -6.99 -5.31 -9.68
C ALA A 111 -7.99 -5.59 -8.56
N MET A 112 -7.83 -4.93 -7.41
CA MET A 112 -8.74 -5.07 -6.27
C MET A 112 -10.13 -4.53 -6.58
N ILE A 113 -10.24 -3.35 -7.20
CA ILE A 113 -11.52 -2.74 -7.59
C ILE A 113 -12.24 -3.64 -8.61
N HIS A 114 -11.51 -4.17 -9.58
CA HIS A 114 -12.07 -5.12 -10.54
C HIS A 114 -12.62 -6.37 -9.84
N LEU A 115 -11.86 -6.93 -8.90
CA LEU A 115 -12.30 -8.10 -8.13
C LEU A 115 -13.54 -7.78 -7.26
N CYS A 116 -13.59 -6.60 -6.62
CA CYS A 116 -14.78 -6.13 -5.90
C CYS A 116 -15.99 -6.07 -6.84
N SER A 117 -15.83 -5.50 -8.04
CA SER A 117 -16.91 -5.39 -9.02
C SER A 117 -17.44 -6.76 -9.45
N CYS A 118 -16.55 -7.73 -9.69
CA CYS A 118 -16.95 -9.09 -10.03
C CYS A 118 -17.70 -9.78 -8.89
N MET A 119 -17.17 -9.70 -7.67
CA MET A 119 -17.79 -10.31 -6.50
C MET A 119 -19.13 -9.63 -6.13
N ASN A 120 -19.24 -8.32 -6.32
CA ASN A 120 -20.48 -7.58 -6.13
C ASN A 120 -21.54 -8.03 -7.13
N ALA A 121 -21.17 -8.24 -8.39
CA ALA A 121 -22.13 -8.74 -9.38
C ALA A 121 -22.73 -10.10 -8.98
N THR A 122 -21.95 -10.95 -8.30
CA THR A 122 -22.41 -12.28 -7.86
C THR A 122 -23.11 -12.27 -6.51
N GLU A 123 -22.64 -11.47 -5.54
CA GLU A 123 -23.12 -11.51 -4.15
C GLU A 123 -24.15 -10.40 -3.82
N ASN A 124 -24.38 -9.42 -4.71
CA ASN A 124 -25.39 -8.38 -4.51
C ASN A 124 -26.82 -8.95 -4.41
N VAL A 125 -27.09 -10.11 -5.02
CA VAL A 125 -28.37 -10.82 -4.84
C VAL A 125 -28.57 -11.33 -3.41
N ARG A 126 -27.49 -11.54 -2.65
CA ARG A 126 -27.51 -11.89 -1.23
C ARG A 126 -27.45 -10.68 -0.30
N GLY A 127 -27.43 -9.47 -0.86
CA GLY A 127 -27.30 -8.22 -0.12
C GLY A 127 -25.88 -7.90 0.35
N ILE A 128 -24.88 -8.65 -0.11
CA ILE A 128 -23.48 -8.47 0.27
C ILE A 128 -22.78 -7.54 -0.75
N ASN A 129 -22.11 -6.51 -0.25
CA ASN A 129 -21.37 -5.55 -1.07
C ASN A 129 -19.94 -5.38 -0.58
N PHE A 130 -19.00 -5.61 -1.48
CA PHE A 130 -17.57 -5.49 -1.31
C PHE A 130 -17.06 -4.13 -1.77
N ARG A 131 -16.35 -3.42 -0.89
CA ARG A 131 -15.77 -2.12 -1.21
C ARG A 131 -14.33 -2.00 -0.71
N LEU A 132 -13.45 -1.59 -1.62
CA LEU A 132 -12.10 -1.16 -1.26
C LEU A 132 -12.13 0.28 -0.76
N THR A 133 -11.60 0.53 0.44
CA THR A 133 -11.49 1.87 1.04
C THR A 133 -10.10 2.05 1.63
N TYR A 134 -9.64 3.29 1.71
CA TYR A 134 -8.38 3.64 2.37
C TYR A 134 -8.64 4.12 3.78
N LEU A 135 -7.83 3.65 4.74
CA LEU A 135 -7.79 4.24 6.08
C LEU A 135 -7.31 5.70 5.98
N THR A 136 -8.18 6.65 6.32
CA THR A 136 -7.74 7.99 6.70
C THR A 136 -7.13 7.96 8.10
N PRO A 137 -6.09 8.76 8.38
CA PRO A 137 -5.38 8.79 9.66
C PRO A 137 -6.30 9.07 10.86
N GLU A 138 -7.45 9.72 10.64
CA GLU A 138 -8.46 10.01 11.66
C GLU A 138 -9.20 8.76 12.16
N GLN A 139 -9.35 7.73 11.30
CA GLN A 139 -9.99 6.45 11.68
C GLN A 139 -9.05 5.48 12.42
N GLN A 140 -7.77 5.85 12.58
CA GLN A 140 -6.75 5.04 13.25
C GLN A 140 -6.73 5.24 14.78
N ILE A 141 -7.56 6.16 15.29
CA ILE A 141 -7.53 6.63 16.69
C ILE A 141 -8.21 5.65 17.67
N SER A 142 -9.09 4.74 17.21
CA SER A 142 -9.89 3.91 18.14
C SER A 142 -9.33 2.52 18.45
N ILE A 143 -8.20 2.10 17.87
CA ILE A 143 -7.56 0.80 18.20
C ILE A 143 -6.04 1.00 18.28
N HIS A 144 -5.57 1.51 19.42
CA HIS A 144 -4.17 1.74 19.79
C HIS A 144 -3.33 2.68 18.90
N PRO A 145 -2.52 3.58 19.49
CA PRO A 145 -1.81 4.60 18.75
C PRO A 145 -0.60 3.99 18.06
N SER A 146 -0.60 3.97 16.73
CA SER A 146 0.64 3.86 15.97
C SER A 146 0.61 4.86 14.84
N SER A 147 1.47 5.87 14.99
CA SER A 147 1.70 6.94 14.03
C SER A 147 2.09 6.36 12.68
N SER A 148 1.23 6.49 11.67
CA SER A 148 1.64 6.44 10.27
C SER A 148 0.49 6.87 9.36
N TYR A 149 0.64 8.05 8.78
CA TYR A 149 -0.17 8.58 7.67
C TYR A 149 0.06 7.78 6.38
N ALA A 150 -0.26 6.48 6.40
CA ALA A 150 -0.26 5.64 5.22
C ALA A 150 -1.60 4.93 5.14
N SER A 151 -2.34 5.23 4.07
CA SER A 151 -3.61 4.59 3.75
C SER A 151 -3.43 3.08 3.67
N ILE A 152 -3.84 2.40 4.73
CA ILE A 152 -3.94 0.94 4.72
C ILE A 152 -5.13 0.60 3.83
N PRO A 153 -4.96 -0.20 2.76
CA PRO A 153 -6.10 -0.70 2.02
C PRO A 153 -6.94 -1.57 2.95
N LYS A 154 -8.19 -1.16 3.11
CA LYS A 154 -9.23 -1.85 3.84
C LYS A 154 -10.24 -2.39 2.85
N PHE A 155 -10.79 -3.52 3.19
CA PHE A 155 -11.90 -4.10 2.49
C PHE A 155 -13.12 -4.08 3.40
N TYR A 156 -14.23 -3.57 2.89
CA TYR A 156 -15.51 -3.50 3.57
C TYR A 156 -16.42 -4.53 2.94
N ILE A 157 -17.05 -5.34 3.78
CA ILE A 157 -18.16 -6.20 3.39
C ILE A 157 -19.40 -5.62 4.06
N ASP A 158 -20.24 -4.95 3.31
CA ASP A 158 -21.52 -4.43 3.77
C ASP A 158 -22.60 -5.50 3.57
N TYR A 159 -23.39 -5.79 4.60
CA TYR A 159 -24.48 -6.78 4.58
C TYR A 159 -25.64 -6.38 5.52
#